data_AF-A0A060XU80-F1
#
_entry.id   AF-A0A060XU80-F1
#
_cell.length_a   1.000
_cell.length_b   1.000
_cell.length_c   1.000
_cell.angle_alpha   90.00
_cell.angle_beta   90.00
_cell.angle_gamma   90.00
#
_symmetry.space_group_name_H-M   'P 1'
#
loop_
_entity.id
_entity.type
_entity.pdbx_description
1 polymer ?
#
loop_
_entity_poly.entity_id
_entity_poly.type
_entity_poly.pdbx_seq_one_letter_code
_entity_poly.pdbx_strand_id
1 'polypeptide(L)'
;MHYGPLELTIVGPDFVTVGVPCSFDCTAQCSPSCSYRMSIDGQIGQGNELFFTARQWEESLNLTCTARNDDSGRSSTVSKILQVLDDGKSMATQAEQTIDLLLFTFTLSLYTVIST
;
A
#
# COMPACT_ATOMS: atom_id res chain seq x y z
N MET A 1 -35.12 7.13 -9.89
CA MET A 1 -34.49 5.83 -10.12
C MET A 1 -33.16 5.83 -9.38
N HIS A 2 -32.95 4.91 -8.43
CA HIS A 2 -31.68 4.77 -7.71
C HIS A 2 -30.92 3.59 -8.27
N TYR A 3 -29.66 3.80 -8.66
CA TYR A 3 -28.80 2.75 -9.20
C TYR A 3 -27.33 3.01 -8.83
N GLY A 4 -26.50 1.99 -9.03
CA GLY A 4 -25.11 2.02 -8.61
C GLY A 4 -24.88 1.42 -7.23
N PRO A 5 -23.61 1.26 -6.81
CA PRO A 5 -22.41 1.64 -7.56
C PRO A 5 -22.07 0.60 -8.66
N LEU A 6 -21.85 1.07 -9.88
CA LEU A 6 -21.43 0.26 -11.05
C LEU A 6 -20.10 0.77 -11.60
N GLU A 7 -19.35 -0.08 -12.32
CA GLU A 7 -18.08 0.28 -12.97
C GLU A 7 -17.05 0.96 -12.04
N LEU A 8 -16.98 0.49 -10.79
CA LEU A 8 -16.10 1.04 -9.79
C LEU A 8 -14.63 0.85 -10.19
N THR A 9 -13.88 1.94 -10.30
CA THR A 9 -12.49 1.94 -10.78
C THR A 9 -11.63 2.84 -9.93
N ILE A 10 -10.38 2.42 -9.67
CA ILE A 10 -9.34 3.25 -9.06
C ILE A 10 -8.44 3.79 -10.17
N VAL A 11 -8.29 5.11 -10.23
CA VAL A 11 -7.43 5.82 -11.17
C VAL A 11 -6.18 6.30 -10.44
N GLY A 12 -5.01 6.09 -11.03
CA GLY A 12 -3.72 6.45 -10.45
C GLY A 12 -2.61 5.49 -10.88
N PRO A 13 -1.37 5.70 -10.42
CA PRO A 13 -0.21 4.89 -10.82
C PRO A 13 -0.31 3.44 -10.34
N ASP A 14 0.41 2.53 -10.97
CA ASP A 14 0.54 1.11 -10.53
C ASP A 14 1.71 0.90 -9.55
N PHE A 15 2.57 1.90 -9.44
CA PHE A 15 3.80 1.88 -8.65
C PHE A 15 3.90 3.15 -7.80
N VAL A 16 4.50 3.05 -6.62
CA VAL A 16 4.82 4.19 -5.77
C VAL A 16 6.29 4.15 -5.39
N THR A 17 6.92 5.30 -5.18
CA THR A 17 8.32 5.38 -4.74
C THR A 17 8.36 5.94 -3.32
N VAL A 18 9.22 5.38 -2.47
CA VAL A 18 9.41 5.88 -1.10
C VAL A 18 9.77 7.37 -1.12
N GLY A 19 9.10 8.16 -0.27
CA GLY A 19 9.31 9.61 -0.17
C GLY A 19 8.67 10.44 -1.29
N VAL A 20 8.14 9.83 -2.36
CA VAL A 20 7.49 10.53 -3.47
C VAL A 20 5.97 10.60 -3.23
N PRO A 21 5.34 11.79 -3.17
CA PRO A 21 3.91 11.93 -3.07
C PRO A 21 3.18 11.44 -4.34
N CYS A 22 2.03 10.80 -4.15
CA CYS A 22 1.14 10.36 -5.22
C CYS A 22 -0.33 10.56 -4.81
N SER A 23 -1.23 10.53 -5.79
CA SER A 23 -2.66 10.63 -5.59
C SER A 23 -3.40 9.52 -6.35
N PHE A 24 -4.55 9.15 -5.81
CA PHE A 24 -5.46 8.19 -6.40
C PHE A 24 -6.89 8.71 -6.31
N ASP A 25 -7.65 8.43 -7.35
CA ASP A 25 -9.08 8.72 -7.41
C ASP A 25 -9.88 7.43 -7.52
N CYS A 26 -11.11 7.47 -7.02
CA CYS A 26 -12.08 6.40 -7.20
C CYS A 26 -13.34 6.92 -7.87
N THR A 27 -13.79 6.21 -8.90
CA THR A 27 -14.95 6.62 -9.69
C THR A 27 -15.95 5.47 -9.80
N ALA A 28 -17.24 5.78 -9.70
CA ALA A 28 -18.34 4.84 -9.90
C ALA A 28 -19.48 5.50 -10.66
N GLN A 29 -20.22 4.72 -11.44
CA GLN A 29 -21.53 5.12 -11.92
C GLN A 29 -22.56 4.93 -10.80
N CYS A 30 -23.17 6.03 -10.36
CA CYS A 30 -24.07 6.01 -9.21
C CYS A 30 -25.07 7.17 -9.26
N SER A 31 -26.35 6.89 -8.99
CA SER A 31 -27.41 7.89 -8.88
C SER A 31 -28.33 7.59 -7.69
N PRO A 32 -28.52 8.53 -6.75
CA PRO A 32 -27.74 9.77 -6.61
C PRO A 32 -26.26 9.46 -6.31
N SER A 33 -25.42 10.49 -6.26
CA SER A 33 -23.97 10.34 -6.06
C SER A 33 -23.66 9.45 -4.86
N CYS A 34 -22.75 8.50 -5.05
CA CYS A 34 -22.31 7.60 -4.00
C CYS A 34 -21.44 8.33 -2.97
N SER A 35 -21.47 7.86 -1.73
CA SER A 35 -20.40 8.11 -0.76
C SER A 35 -19.23 7.16 -1.01
N TYR A 36 -18.01 7.63 -0.72
CA TYR A 36 -16.80 6.88 -1.00
C TYR A 36 -15.92 6.77 0.25
N ARG A 37 -15.17 5.67 0.31
CA ARG A 37 -14.14 5.44 1.31
C ARG A 37 -12.95 4.74 0.66
N MET A 38 -11.81 5.42 0.65
CA MET A 38 -10.54 4.87 0.21
C MET A 38 -9.63 4.54 1.39
N SER A 39 -8.80 3.52 1.24
CA SER A 39 -7.76 3.17 2.21
C SER A 39 -6.56 2.53 1.54
N ILE A 40 -5.36 2.86 2.01
CA ILE A 40 -4.10 2.21 1.61
C ILE A 40 -3.42 1.67 2.86
N ASP A 41 -3.25 0.35 2.94
CA ASP A 41 -2.61 -0.36 4.06
C ASP A 41 -2.99 0.17 5.47
N GLY A 42 -4.30 0.37 5.70
CA GLY A 42 -4.84 0.86 6.96
C GLY A 42 -4.91 2.39 7.10
N GLN A 43 -4.24 3.17 6.25
CA GLN A 43 -4.39 4.62 6.20
C GLN A 43 -5.66 4.99 5.42
N ILE A 44 -6.58 5.70 6.07
CA ILE A 44 -7.89 6.03 5.51
C ILE A 44 -7.83 7.39 4.80
N GLY A 45 -8.23 7.42 3.53
CA GLY A 45 -8.46 8.64 2.76
C GLY A 45 -9.87 9.20 3.00
N GLN A 46 -10.09 10.45 2.63
CA GLN A 46 -11.41 11.07 2.73
C GLN A 46 -12.12 11.08 1.38
N GLY A 47 -13.29 10.45 1.31
CA GLY A 47 -14.10 10.45 0.11
C GLY A 47 -13.50 9.58 -1.01
N ASN A 48 -13.50 10.14 -2.22
CA ASN A 48 -13.11 9.46 -3.44
C ASN A 48 -11.67 9.76 -3.89
N GLU A 49 -10.90 10.50 -3.09
CA GLU A 49 -9.50 10.85 -3.37
C GLU A 49 -8.61 10.43 -2.20
N LEU A 50 -7.39 9.99 -2.51
CA LEU A 50 -6.40 9.59 -1.52
C LEU A 50 -5.01 10.11 -1.92
N PHE A 51 -4.46 10.99 -1.09
CA PHE A 51 -3.07 11.43 -1.16
C PHE A 51 -2.19 10.55 -0.28
N PHE A 52 -1.08 10.06 -0.83
CA PHE A 52 -0.21 9.12 -0.15
C PHE A 52 1.27 9.36 -0.42
N THR A 53 2.10 9.12 0.59
CA THR A 53 3.55 9.07 0.48
C THR A 53 4.04 7.86 1.27
N ALA A 54 4.63 6.88 0.59
CA ALA A 54 5.26 5.75 1.26
C ALA A 54 6.43 6.25 2.11
N ARG A 55 6.44 5.92 3.42
CA ARG A 55 7.49 6.35 4.36
C ARG A 55 8.63 5.36 4.49
N GLN A 56 8.35 4.10 4.20
CA GLN A 56 9.30 3.00 4.21
C GLN A 56 9.01 2.10 3.01
N TRP A 57 10.01 1.30 2.64
CA TRP A 57 9.84 0.32 1.60
C TRP A 57 9.01 -0.86 2.10
N GLU A 58 8.07 -1.30 1.28
CA GLU A 58 7.26 -2.50 1.45
C GLU A 58 7.20 -3.21 0.10
N GLU A 59 7.07 -4.53 0.05
CA GLU A 59 7.01 -5.21 -1.27
C GLU A 59 5.82 -4.73 -2.11
N SER A 60 4.68 -4.54 -1.46
CA SER A 60 3.47 -4.02 -2.10
C SER A 60 2.53 -3.37 -1.09
N LEU A 61 1.64 -2.52 -1.60
CA LEU A 61 0.58 -1.88 -0.81
C LEU A 61 -0.78 -2.23 -1.42
N ASN A 62 -1.76 -2.50 -0.58
CA ASN A 62 -3.13 -2.75 -1.01
C ASN A 62 -3.97 -1.47 -0.89
N LEU A 63 -4.30 -0.87 -2.03
CA LEU A 63 -5.22 0.26 -2.12
C LEU A 63 -6.64 -0.26 -2.36
N THR A 64 -7.57 0.12 -1.51
CA THR A 64 -8.97 -0.29 -1.59
C THR A 64 -9.87 0.93 -1.70
N CYS A 65 -10.87 0.87 -2.56
CA CYS A 65 -11.96 1.83 -2.62
C CYS A 65 -13.30 1.12 -2.44
N THR A 66 -14.16 1.68 -1.61
CA THR A 66 -15.57 1.29 -1.48
C THR A 66 -16.46 2.47 -1.84
N ALA A 67 -17.42 2.25 -2.74
CA ALA A 67 -18.49 3.19 -3.02
C ALA A 67 -19.82 2.65 -2.46
N ARG A 68 -20.66 3.55 -1.95
CA ARG A 68 -21.98 3.21 -1.39
C ARG A 68 -23.04 4.17 -1.91
N ASN A 69 -24.12 3.62 -2.43
CA ASN A 69 -25.33 4.38 -2.74
C ASN A 69 -26.19 4.40 -1.47
N ASP A 70 -26.25 5.53 -0.78
CA ASP A 70 -26.87 5.61 0.55
C ASP A 70 -28.39 5.44 0.52
N ASP A 71 -29.07 5.82 -0.57
CA ASP A 71 -30.51 5.63 -0.72
C ASP A 71 -30.93 4.18 -0.95
N SER A 72 -30.14 3.41 -1.71
CA SER A 72 -30.43 1.98 -1.96
C SER A 72 -29.72 1.04 -0.99
N GLY A 73 -28.75 1.54 -0.23
CA GLY A 73 -27.90 0.77 0.67
C GLY A 73 -26.88 -0.14 -0.03
N ARG A 74 -26.80 -0.12 -1.37
CA ARG A 74 -25.88 -0.96 -2.14
C ARG A 74 -24.45 -0.44 -2.08
N SER A 75 -23.49 -1.35 -2.01
CA SER A 75 -22.06 -1.02 -2.01
C SER A 75 -21.29 -1.91 -2.98
N SER A 76 -20.20 -1.37 -3.50
CA SER A 76 -19.22 -2.09 -4.32
C SER A 76 -17.83 -1.71 -3.85
N THR A 77 -16.90 -2.64 -3.96
CA THR A 77 -15.51 -2.48 -3.50
C THR A 77 -14.57 -3.01 -4.56
N VAL A 78 -13.48 -2.27 -4.82
CA VAL A 78 -12.39 -2.67 -5.70
C VAL A 78 -11.07 -2.43 -4.99
N SER A 79 -10.09 -3.27 -5.29
CA SER A 79 -8.74 -3.16 -4.74
C SER A 79 -7.70 -3.18 -5.87
N LYS A 80 -6.60 -2.49 -5.62
CA LYS A 80 -5.44 -2.37 -6.52
C LYS A 80 -4.18 -2.62 -5.71
N ILE A 81 -3.35 -3.56 -6.14
CA ILE A 81 -2.03 -3.80 -5.56
C ILE A 81 -1.04 -2.86 -6.22
N LEU A 82 -0.34 -2.07 -5.40
CA LEU A 82 0.69 -1.13 -5.82
C LEU A 82 2.05 -1.73 -5.48
N GLN A 83 3.01 -1.70 -6.41
CA GLN A 83 4.39 -2.09 -6.11
C GLN A 83 5.17 -0.89 -5.57
N VAL A 84 5.96 -1.07 -4.51
CA VAL A 84 6.82 0.00 -4.00
C VAL A 84 8.20 -0.13 -4.62
N LEU A 85 8.59 0.89 -5.36
CA LEU A 85 9.92 1.01 -5.94
C LEU A 85 10.89 1.51 -4.88
N ASP A 86 12.02 0.81 -4.78
CA ASP A 86 13.19 1.26 -4.03
C ASP A 86 13.89 2.38 -4.82
N ASP A 87 14.27 3.46 -4.14
CA ASP A 87 15.08 4.53 -4.73
C ASP A 87 16.57 4.15 -4.83
N GLY A 88 16.91 2.90 -4.49
CA GLY A 88 18.24 2.30 -4.56
C GLY A 88 18.91 2.12 -3.20
N LYS A 89 18.17 2.29 -2.10
CA LYS A 89 18.70 2.23 -0.72
C LYS A 89 18.36 0.91 0.00
N SER A 90 17.24 0.24 -0.30
CA SER A 90 16.83 -0.99 0.40
C SER A 90 17.68 -2.22 0.05
N MET A 91 18.21 -2.32 -1.17
CA MET A 91 19.21 -3.36 -1.50
C MET A 91 20.45 -3.29 -0.60
N ALA A 92 20.88 -2.08 -0.22
CA ALA A 92 21.95 -1.91 0.75
C ALA A 92 21.52 -2.37 2.14
N THR A 93 20.31 -2.04 2.59
CA THR A 93 19.81 -2.40 3.92
C THR A 93 19.62 -3.91 4.12
N GLN A 94 19.14 -4.64 3.10
CA GLN A 94 19.02 -6.10 3.17
C GLN A 94 20.40 -6.79 3.13
N ALA A 95 21.34 -6.26 2.35
CA ALA A 95 22.74 -6.71 2.38
C ALA A 95 23.40 -6.42 3.74
N GLU A 96 23.15 -5.26 4.34
CA GLU A 96 23.65 -4.88 5.67
C GLU A 96 23.11 -5.82 6.76
N GLN A 97 21.80 -6.13 6.76
CA GLN A 97 21.21 -7.08 7.72
C GLN A 97 21.76 -8.50 7.58
N THR A 98 22.00 -8.97 6.35
CA THR A 98 22.59 -10.30 6.12
C THR A 98 24.07 -10.35 6.51
N ILE A 99 24.83 -9.25 6.30
CA ILE A 99 26.21 -9.12 6.76
C ILE A 99 26.27 -9.13 8.30
N ASP A 100 25.41 -8.38 8.99
CA ASP A 100 25.36 -8.36 10.44
C ASP A 100 25.09 -9.75 11.02
N LEU A 101 24.11 -10.47 10.48
CA LEU A 101 23.80 -11.83 10.91
C LEU A 101 24.99 -12.78 10.71
N LEU A 102 25.69 -12.69 9.57
CA LEU A 102 26.88 -13.48 9.30
C LEU A 102 27.99 -13.17 10.32
N LEU A 103 28.28 -11.91 10.61
CA LEU A 103 29.28 -11.51 11.60
C LEU A 103 28.94 -12.02 13.01
N PHE A 104 27.68 -11.95 13.43
CA PHE A 104 27.22 -12.52 14.70
C PHE A 104 27.43 -14.04 14.77
N THR A 105 27.16 -14.77 13.68
CA THR A 105 27.37 -16.23 13.66
C THR A 105 28.86 -16.60 13.71
N PHE A 106 29.73 -15.87 12.98
CA PHE A 106 31.17 -16.09 13.01
C PHE A 106 31.79 -15.78 14.37
N THR A 107 31.37 -14.69 15.02
CA THR A 107 31.87 -14.32 16.36
C THR A 107 31.46 -15.34 17.42
N LEU A 108 30.22 -15.84 17.37
CA LEU A 108 29.76 -16.89 18.28
C LEU A 108 30.54 -18.20 18.07
N SER A 109 30.77 -18.57 16.81
CA SER A 109 31.55 -19.76 16.45
C SER A 109 32.98 -19.66 16.99
N LEU A 110 33.65 -18.52 16.80
CA LEU A 110 35.01 -18.30 17.28
C LEU A 110 35.10 -18.33 18.81
N TYR A 111 34.15 -17.72 19.51
CA TYR A 111 34.10 -17.72 20.98
C TYR A 111 33.98 -19.14 21.55
N THR A 112 33.18 -20.00 20.92
CA THR A 112 33.05 -21.40 21.34
C THR A 112 34.33 -22.22 21.14
N VAL A 113 35.10 -21.97 20.07
CA VAL A 113 36.36 -22.68 19.77
C VAL A 113 37.49 -22.28 20.71
N ILE A 114 37.55 -21.02 21.16
CA ILE A 114 38.59 -20.55 22.07
C ILE A 114 38.36 -21.03 23.52
N SER A 115 37.12 -21.41 23.85
CA SER A 115 36.71 -21.80 25.20
C SER A 115 36.74 -23.33 25.46
N THR A 116 37.23 -24.12 24.49
CA THR A 116 37.42 -25.58 24.58
C THR A 116 38.89 -25.94 24.60
#